data_AF-A0A9X6QV21-F1
#
_entry.id   AF-A0A9X6QV21-F1
#
_cell.length_a   1.000
_cell.length_b   1.000
_cell.length_c   1.000
_cell.angle_alpha   90.00
_cell.angle_beta   90.00
_cell.angle_gamma   90.00
#
_symmetry.space_group_name_H-M   'P 1'
#
loop_
_entity.id
_entity.type
_entity.pdbx_description
1 polymer ?
#
loop_
_entity_poly.entity_id
_entity_poly.type
_entity_poly.pdbx_seq_one_letter_code
_entity_poly.pdbx_strand_id
1 'polypeptide(L)' 'MKVIFQGEGGAKIFESYDENVSDLLAILKETKGIKIGIVEYKVLKYELNYFRHPKKADTERELHIIVQPKYM' A
#
# COMPACT_ATOMS: atom_id res chain seq x y z
N MET A 1 -5.14 10.36 -1.03
CA MET A 1 -4.87 9.49 0.14
C MET A 1 -3.51 8.83 -0.05
N LYS A 2 -2.71 8.66 1.01
CA LYS A 2 -1.36 8.09 0.90
C LYS A 2 -1.42 6.56 0.90
N VAL A 3 -0.68 5.93 0.00
CA VAL A 3 -0.54 4.47 -0.09
C VAL A 3 0.92 4.12 0.01
N ILE A 4 1.26 3.16 0.87
CA ILE A 4 2.63 2.74 1.17
C ILE A 4 2.75 1.26 0.86
N PHE A 5 3.65 0.90 -0.05
CA PHE A 5 4.03 -0.47 -0.32
C PHE A 5 5.26 -0.80 0.52
N GLN A 6 5.17 -1.85 1.33
CA GLN A 6 6.25 -2.27 2.22
C GLN A 6 6.59 -3.74 1.96
N GLY A 7 7.87 -4.06 2.08
CA GLY A 7 8.31 -5.46 2.14
C GLY A 7 7.84 -6.12 3.43
N GLU A 8 7.87 -7.45 3.46
CA GLU A 8 7.54 -8.26 4.65
C GLU A 8 8.35 -7.85 5.90
N GLY A 9 9.60 -7.38 5.72
CA GLY A 9 10.45 -6.84 6.79
C GLY A 9 10.15 -5.39 7.20
N GLY A 10 9.05 -4.78 6.72
CA GLY A 10 8.65 -3.41 7.04
C GLY A 10 9.35 -2.30 6.25
N ALA A 11 10.37 -2.64 5.46
CA ALA A 11 11.07 -1.70 4.59
C ALA A 11 10.12 -1.12 3.53
N LYS A 12 10.06 0.22 3.43
CA LYS A 12 9.25 0.90 2.41
C LYS A 12 9.86 0.68 1.02
N ILE A 13 9.06 0.18 0.09
CA ILE A 13 9.42 -0.07 -1.31
C ILE A 13 9.00 1.12 -2.17
N PHE A 14 7.77 1.59 -2.00
CA PHE A 14 7.18 2.65 -2.81
C PHE A 14 6.09 3.37 -2.02
N GLU A 15 5.87 4.64 -2.33
CA GLU A 15 4.70 5.38 -1.83
C GLU A 15 4.07 6.18 -2.96
N SER A 16 2.74 6.26 -2.93
CA SER A 16 1.93 7.06 -3.84
C SER A 16 1.02 7.99 -3.05
N TYR A 17 0.78 9.17 -3.61
CA TYR A 17 -0.12 10.18 -3.07
C TYR A 17 -1.32 10.30 -4.01
N ASP A 18 -2.48 10.63 -3.43
CA ASP A 18 -3.73 10.85 -4.17
C ASP A 18 -4.25 9.68 -5.01
N GLU A 19 -3.91 8.45 -4.60
CA GLU A 19 -4.46 7.23 -5.19
C GLU A 19 -5.97 7.08 -5.01
N ASN A 20 -6.63 6.54 -6.05
CA ASN A 20 -7.99 6.02 -5.93
C ASN A 20 -7.94 4.62 -5.28
N VAL A 21 -8.15 4.62 -3.97
CA VAL A 21 -7.99 3.44 -3.13
C VAL A 21 -9.03 2.36 -3.41
N SER A 22 -10.25 2.73 -3.78
CA SER A 22 -11.30 1.75 -4.09
C SER A 22 -10.91 0.91 -5.30
N ASP A 23 -10.48 1.57 -6.37
CA ASP A 23 -10.05 0.90 -7.61
C ASP A 23 -8.79 0.06 -7.36
N LEU A 24 -7.83 0.61 -6.63
CA LEU A 24 -6.62 -0.11 -6.25
C LEU A 24 -6.95 -1.40 -5.48
N LEU A 25 -7.79 -1.33 -4.44
CA LEU A 25 -8.15 -2.51 -3.66
C LEU A 25 -8.93 -3.54 -4.49
N ALA A 26 -9.77 -3.11 -5.43
CA ALA A 26 -10.46 -4.02 -6.35
C ALA A 26 -9.46 -4.80 -7.20
N ILE A 27 -8.50 -4.10 -7.82
CA ILE A 27 -7.45 -4.71 -8.64
C ILE A 27 -6.58 -5.66 -7.80
N LEU A 28 -6.12 -5.24 -6.62
CA LEU A 28 -5.25 -6.06 -5.77
C LEU A 28 -5.97 -7.31 -5.25
N LYS A 29 -7.28 -7.23 -5.00
CA LYS A 29 -8.10 -8.37 -4.60
C LYS A 29 -8.21 -9.43 -5.71
N GLU A 30 -8.36 -8.98 -6.95
CA GLU A 30 -8.46 -9.88 -8.12
C GLU A 30 -7.09 -10.47 -8.50
N THR A 31 -6.08 -9.61 -8.65
CA THR A 31 -4.77 -10.00 -9.19
C THR A 31 -3.87 -10.64 -8.13
N LYS A 32 -4.05 -10.31 -6.84
CA LYS A 32 -3.18 -10.70 -5.72
C LYS A 32 -1.70 -10.37 -5.96
N GLY A 33 -1.41 -9.43 -6.84
CA GLY A 33 -0.06 -9.08 -7.26
C GLY A 33 0.01 -7.69 -7.85
N ILE A 34 1.21 -7.12 -7.85
CA ILE A 34 1.47 -5.78 -8.39
C ILE A 34 2.87 -5.74 -8.98
N LYS A 35 3.05 -5.00 -10.06
CA LYS A 35 4.37 -4.72 -10.64
C LYS A 35 4.78 -3.30 -10.26
N ILE A 36 5.95 -3.16 -9.63
CA ILE A 36 6.52 -1.86 -9.27
C ILE A 36 7.88 -1.77 -9.96
N GLY A 37 7.99 -0.86 -10.93
CA GLY A 37 9.14 -0.80 -11.82
C GLY A 37 9.31 -2.10 -12.60
N ILE A 38 10.48 -2.74 -12.46
CA ILE A 38 10.80 -4.01 -13.14
C ILE A 38 10.45 -5.26 -12.32
N VAL A 39 10.06 -5.10 -11.05
CA VAL A 39 9.88 -6.22 -10.12
C VAL A 39 8.40 -6.52 -9.95
N GLU A 40 8.04 -7.80 -10.07
CA GLU A 40 6.72 -8.28 -9.68
C GLU A 40 6.68 -8.64 -8.22
N TYR A 41 5.59 -8.27 -7.55
CA TYR A 41 5.34 -8.57 -6.17
C TYR A 41 4.02 -9.31 -6.01
N LYS A 42 3.98 -10.23 -5.05
CA LYS A 42 2.76 -10.80 -4.49
C LYS A 42 2.27 -9.90 -3.37
N VAL A 43 0.97 -9.63 -3.36
CA VAL A 43 0.31 -8.91 -2.25
C VAL A 43 0.04 -9.91 -1.13
N LEU A 44 0.57 -9.65 0.07
CA LEU A 44 0.39 -10.52 1.23
C LEU A 44 -0.78 -10.04 2.10
N LYS A 45 -0.80 -8.74 2.43
CA LYS A 45 -1.84 -8.12 3.25
C LYS A 45 -1.94 -6.63 2.96
N TYR A 46 -3.04 -6.02 3.38
CA TYR A 46 -3.20 -4.57 3.39
C TYR A 46 -3.91 -4.11 4.66
N GLU A 47 -3.54 -2.95 5.17
CA GLU A 47 -4.01 -2.37 6.44
C GLU A 47 -4.29 -0.88 6.23
N LEU A 48 -5.50 -0.44 6.55
CA LEU A 48 -5.88 0.97 6.50
C LEU A 48 -5.70 1.60 7.88
N ASN A 49 -4.73 2.50 7.97
CA ASN A 49 -4.38 3.18 9.21
C ASN A 49 -4.97 4.60 9.24
N TYR A 50 -5.53 4.95 10.39
CA TYR A 50 -6.07 6.27 10.66
C TYR A 50 -5.17 6.96 11.69
N PHE A 51 -4.63 8.11 11.30
CA PHE A 51 -3.79 8.92 12.16
C PHE A 51 -4.56 10.20 12.50
N ARG A 52 -4.77 10.42 13.80
CA ARG A 52 -5.32 11.67 14.29
C ARG A 52 -4.20 12.45 14.95
N HIS A 53 -3.74 13.51 14.28
CA HIS A 53 -2.80 14.43 14.90
C HIS A 53 -3.53 15.23 15.98
N PRO A 54 -3.07 15.26 17.25
CA PRO A 54 -3.75 15.98 18.32
C PRO A 54 -3.83 17.50 18.10
N LYS A 55 -3.05 18.03 17.15
CA LYS A 55 -2.99 19.47 16.80
C LYS A 55 -3.57 19.79 15.41
N LYS A 56 -4.06 18.81 14.65
CA LYS A 56 -4.72 19.03 13.35
C LYS A 56 -6.16 18.50 13.45
N ALA A 57 -7.11 19.22 12.87
CA ALA A 57 -8.51 18.80 12.86
C ALA A 57 -8.73 17.57 11.95
N ASP A 58 -7.91 17.45 10.90
CA ASP A 58 -8.05 16.40 9.89
C ASP A 58 -7.48 15.06 10.33
N THR A 59 -8.22 13.99 10.02
CA THR A 59 -7.75 12.61 10.17
C THR A 59 -6.98 12.23 8.91
N GLU A 60 -5.69 11.98 9.07
CA GLU A 60 -4.83 11.47 8.01
C GLU A 60 -5.08 9.96 7.85
N ARG A 61 -5.09 9.48 6.60
CA ARG A 61 -5.36 8.09 6.26
C ARG A 61 -4.24 7.56 5.39
N GLU A 62 -3.64 6.44 5.80
CA GLU A 62 -2.61 5.76 5.04
C GLU A 62 -3.03 4.30 4.81
N LEU A 63 -2.95 3.83 3.56
CA LEU A 63 -3.10 2.42 3.25
C LEU A 63 -1.72 1.78 3.15
N HIS A 64 -1.46 0.79 3.99
CA HIS A 64 -0.23 0.01 3.93
C HIS A 64 -0.52 -1.28 3.18
N ILE A 65 0.28 -1.60 2.18
CA ILE A 65 0.19 -2.83 1.40
C ILE A 65 1.51 -3.58 1.58
N ILE A 66 1.45 -4.73 2.24
CA ILE A 66 2.61 -5.59 2.42
C ILE A 66 2.75 -6.49 1.22
N VAL A 67 3.92 -6.46 0.62
CA VAL A 67 4.24 -7.18 -0.60
C VAL A 67 5.53 -7.97 -0.44
N GLN A 68 5.64 -9.04 -1.22
CA GLN A 68 6.82 -9.89 -1.29
C GLN A 68 7.21 -10.04 -2.76
N PRO A 69 8.49 -9.82 -3.13
CA PRO A 69 8.90 -10.01 -4.52
C PRO A 69 8.60 -11.45 -4.94
N LYS A 70 7.96 -11.61 -6.10
CA LYS A 70 7.95 -12.91 -6.76
C LYS A 70 9.38 -13.12 -7.25
N TYR A 71 10.09 -14.06 -6.64
CA TYR A 71 11.43 -14.44 -7.07
C TYR A 71 11.47 -14.57 -8.61
N MET A 72 12.46 -13.94 -9.24
CA MET A 72 12.85 -14.29 -10.62
C MET A 72 13.49 -15.67 -10.64
#